data_AF-A0A5B0RG54-F1
#
_entry.id   AF-A0A5B0RG54-F1
#
_cell.length_a   1.000
_cell.length_b   1.000
_cell.length_c   1.000
_cell.angle_alpha   90.00
_cell.angle_beta   90.00
_cell.angle_gamma   90.00
#
_symmetry.space_group_name_H-M   'P 1'
#
loop_
_entity.id
_entity.type
_entity.pdbx_description
1 polymer ?
#
loop_
_entity_poly.entity_id
_entity_poly.type
_entity_poly.pdbx_seq_one_letter_code
_entity_poly.pdbx_strand_id
1 'polypeptide(L)'
;MIGKAVLVWFSILQAISNVDSQSASRFEAEPNLPLEIQTCTVGKGCKRIPGSITLDANWRSVKDLSGRRDCFNGTAWDKSLCPDPETCAKNCALGTIDYEKEKIATHGNLVNLKLFKDNGRDGSRIYLLDAQDRYQVFFLLNKELSFDVDVSRSSCGVASGIYFSAMKPDGGKSSTNQAGSKYGTGYCDAQGPRDMHFVEGRANLAIGPAGGEGEVGYACPELDVWEANSISQAFTVHNCQDAKATVCRGEKCRGLCDGPGCDFASFRMGNTSFYGPSKTVDTTKKFTVVTQFITSDNTDNGELVEIRRFYKQGGRIIQNSKVNLPNASTFDSITNQFCDQIETIFGRSGGFRKLGGLGKMGAAMRNGMVLVMTIWADKVRGMSWLDGENSDKTHQKPGSARGTCPPGAGQPSNMKKHNPDAAVEFSDIRVGPIESNFNFKPQAM
;
A
#
# COMPACT_ATOMS: atom_id res chain seq x y z
N MET A 1 -34.72 72.83 18.77
CA MET A 1 -35.35 71.51 18.64
C MET A 1 -35.01 70.96 17.26
N ILE A 2 -34.81 69.63 17.16
CA ILE A 2 -34.42 68.86 15.96
C ILE A 2 -32.92 69.02 15.62
N GLY A 3 -32.05 68.01 15.61
CA GLY A 3 -32.15 66.55 15.77
C GLY A 3 -30.91 65.97 15.07
N LYS A 4 -29.90 65.51 15.82
CA LYS A 4 -28.71 64.86 15.25
C LYS A 4 -29.10 63.45 14.80
N ALA A 5 -29.17 63.21 13.50
CA ALA A 5 -29.32 61.85 12.95
C ALA A 5 -27.93 61.20 12.83
N VAL A 6 -27.66 60.23 13.69
CA VAL A 6 -26.52 59.30 13.56
C VAL A 6 -27.01 58.15 12.69
N LEU A 7 -26.46 58.03 11.48
CA LEU A 7 -26.61 56.83 10.66
C LEU A 7 -25.75 55.71 11.25
N VAL A 8 -26.40 54.72 11.86
CA VAL A 8 -25.77 53.45 12.24
C VAL A 8 -25.98 52.48 11.08
N TRP A 9 -24.91 52.20 10.33
CA TRP A 9 -24.86 51.10 9.38
C TRP A 9 -24.73 49.78 10.16
N PHE A 10 -25.82 49.01 10.24
CA PHE A 10 -25.77 47.62 10.67
C PHE A 10 -25.34 46.75 9.49
N SER A 11 -24.04 46.46 9.40
CA SER A 11 -23.54 45.36 8.59
C SER A 11 -23.90 44.05 9.28
N ILE A 12 -25.00 43.43 8.86
CA ILE A 12 -25.32 42.06 9.23
C ILE A 12 -24.29 41.16 8.52
N LEU A 13 -23.18 40.83 9.20
CA LEU A 13 -22.41 39.64 8.86
C LEU A 13 -23.33 38.46 9.15
N GLN A 14 -23.98 37.92 8.12
CA GLN A 14 -24.42 36.53 8.18
C GLN A 14 -23.15 35.69 8.35
N ALA A 15 -22.95 35.17 9.55
CA ALA A 15 -22.05 34.05 9.78
C ALA A 15 -22.59 32.90 8.93
N ILE A 16 -22.02 32.71 7.75
CA ILE A 16 -22.16 31.46 7.02
C ILE A 16 -21.51 30.43 7.94
N SER A 17 -22.34 29.65 8.63
CA SER A 17 -21.90 28.42 9.26
C SER A 17 -21.38 27.53 8.13
N ASN A 18 -20.07 27.55 7.90
CA ASN A 18 -19.41 26.51 7.13
C ASN A 18 -19.65 25.22 7.91
N VAL A 19 -20.60 24.42 7.42
CA VAL A 19 -20.82 23.07 7.91
C VAL A 19 -19.65 22.25 7.38
N ASP A 20 -18.57 22.18 8.16
CA ASP A 20 -17.38 21.45 7.75
C ASP A 20 -17.68 19.94 7.74
N SER A 21 -17.36 19.30 6.61
CA SER A 21 -17.63 17.89 6.32
C SER A 21 -16.35 17.07 6.25
N GLN A 22 -16.46 15.73 6.38
CA GLN A 22 -15.45 14.76 6.83
C GLN A 22 -14.18 15.49 7.24
N SER A 23 -14.27 16.11 8.42
CA SER A 23 -13.31 17.12 8.81
C SER A 23 -12.10 16.48 9.47
N ALA A 24 -10.97 17.18 9.39
CA ALA A 24 -9.90 16.96 10.35
C ALA A 24 -10.40 17.27 11.77
N SER A 25 -9.85 16.58 12.79
CA SER A 25 -9.98 17.05 14.17
C SER A 25 -9.59 18.54 14.24
N ARG A 26 -10.47 19.38 14.81
CA ARG A 26 -10.21 20.83 14.95
C ARG A 26 -9.40 21.20 16.19
N PHE A 27 -9.16 20.23 17.06
CA PHE A 27 -8.65 20.48 18.41
C PHE A 27 -7.14 20.31 18.49
N GLU A 28 -6.55 19.45 17.66
CA GLU A 28 -5.13 19.14 17.66
C GLU A 28 -4.62 18.96 16.22
N ALA A 29 -3.45 19.51 15.94
CA ALA A 29 -2.79 19.30 14.66
C ALA A 29 -2.34 17.84 14.53
N GLU A 30 -2.49 17.25 13.35
CA GLU A 30 -2.02 15.89 13.07
C GLU A 30 -0.48 15.80 13.23
N PRO A 31 0.04 14.96 14.14
CA PRO A 31 1.47 14.86 14.43
C PRO A 31 2.18 13.90 13.47
N ASN A 32 2.08 14.13 12.16
CA ASN A 32 2.71 13.28 11.14
C ASN A 32 4.23 13.19 11.34
N LEU A 33 4.77 11.96 11.40
CA LEU A 33 6.19 11.73 11.68
C LEU A 33 7.05 12.02 10.44
N PRO A 34 8.22 12.66 10.58
CA PRO A 34 9.09 12.93 9.45
C PRO A 34 9.67 11.64 8.86
N LEU A 35 9.81 11.59 7.54
CA LEU A 35 10.53 10.53 6.84
C LEU A 35 11.13 11.11 5.55
N GLU A 36 12.45 10.99 5.39
CA GLU A 36 13.13 11.43 4.18
C GLU A 36 13.31 10.29 3.17
N ILE A 37 13.14 10.60 1.89
CA ILE A 37 13.52 9.71 0.77
C ILE A 37 14.65 10.35 -0.04
N GLN A 38 15.14 9.65 -1.06
CA GLN A 38 16.17 10.19 -1.94
C GLN A 38 15.76 10.14 -3.41
N THR A 39 16.14 11.18 -4.15
CA THR A 39 16.07 11.20 -5.61
C THR A 39 17.48 11.11 -6.18
N CYS A 40 17.72 10.17 -7.08
CA CYS A 40 19.04 9.89 -7.63
C CYS A 40 19.14 10.31 -9.09
N THR A 41 20.37 10.59 -9.52
CA THR A 41 20.69 10.93 -10.91
C THR A 41 21.94 10.17 -11.33
N VAL A 42 22.01 9.79 -12.60
CA VAL A 42 23.19 9.11 -13.15
C VAL A 42 24.41 10.03 -13.00
N GLY A 43 25.45 9.53 -12.34
CA GLY A 43 26.75 10.21 -12.19
C GLY A 43 26.81 11.37 -11.18
N LYS A 44 25.68 11.89 -10.66
CA LYS A 44 25.70 13.00 -9.67
C LYS A 44 25.21 12.60 -8.27
N GLY A 45 24.91 11.32 -8.06
CA GLY A 45 24.47 10.78 -6.78
C GLY A 45 23.02 11.16 -6.45
N CYS A 46 22.69 11.10 -5.15
CA CYS A 46 21.34 11.23 -4.65
C CYS A 46 21.15 12.46 -3.76
N LYS A 47 19.98 13.10 -3.87
CA LYS A 47 19.54 14.23 -3.04
C LYS A 47 18.43 13.78 -2.10
N ARG A 48 18.49 14.22 -0.85
CA ARG A 48 17.43 13.98 0.13
C ARG A 48 16.22 14.84 -0.17
N ILE A 49 15.04 14.23 -0.07
CA ILE A 49 13.74 14.88 -0.20
C ILE A 49 13.05 14.74 1.16
N PRO A 50 12.87 15.84 1.90
CA PRO A 50 12.15 15.81 3.17
C PRO A 50 10.65 15.55 2.92
N GLY A 51 10.04 14.79 3.82
CA GLY A 51 8.62 14.50 3.83
C GLY A 51 8.19 14.02 5.20
N SER A 52 6.97 13.51 5.28
CA SER A 52 6.42 12.90 6.49
C SER A 52 5.54 11.71 6.13
N ILE A 53 5.17 10.90 7.11
CA ILE A 53 4.20 9.82 6.94
C ILE A 53 2.85 10.20 7.50
N THR A 54 1.78 9.65 6.91
CA THR A 54 0.43 9.65 7.48
C THR A 54 -0.08 8.23 7.60
N LEU A 55 -0.79 7.93 8.69
CA LEU A 55 -1.57 6.71 8.83
C LEU A 55 -2.88 6.78 8.04
N ASP A 56 -3.26 5.66 7.44
CA ASP A 56 -4.52 5.45 6.74
C ASP A 56 -5.74 5.78 7.61
N ALA A 57 -6.76 6.37 6.98
CA ALA A 57 -7.96 6.86 7.66
C ALA A 57 -8.75 5.77 8.41
N ASN A 58 -8.63 4.50 8.02
CA ASN A 58 -9.35 3.38 8.61
C ASN A 58 -8.82 2.98 10.00
N TRP A 59 -7.63 3.47 10.39
CA TRP A 59 -7.09 3.31 11.75
C TRP A 59 -7.48 4.45 12.69
N ARG A 60 -8.03 5.55 12.15
CA ARG A 60 -8.37 6.74 12.94
C ARG A 60 -9.72 6.54 13.63
N SER A 61 -9.84 7.06 14.85
CA SER A 61 -11.16 7.19 15.46
C SER A 61 -12.04 8.10 14.62
N VAL A 62 -13.34 7.79 14.53
CA VAL A 62 -14.31 8.64 13.84
C VAL A 62 -15.27 9.20 14.88
N LYS A 63 -15.14 10.50 15.16
CA LYS A 63 -15.90 11.18 16.22
C LYS A 63 -16.72 12.32 15.64
N ASP A 64 -17.69 12.83 16.39
CA ASP A 64 -18.39 14.05 16.01
C ASP A 64 -17.44 15.25 15.96
N LEU A 65 -17.87 16.35 15.35
CA LEU A 65 -17.05 17.57 15.22
C LEU A 65 -16.59 18.16 16.58
N SER A 66 -17.22 17.76 17.68
CA SER A 66 -16.84 18.17 19.04
C SER A 66 -15.78 17.28 19.69
N GLY A 67 -15.48 16.12 19.08
CA GLY A 67 -14.57 15.10 19.60
C GLY A 67 -15.12 14.32 20.79
N ARG A 68 -16.41 14.48 21.15
CA ARG A 68 -16.99 13.92 22.39
C ARG A 68 -17.74 12.61 22.17
N ARG A 69 -18.40 12.47 21.02
CA ARG A 69 -19.20 11.27 20.70
C ARG A 69 -18.57 10.51 19.55
N ASP A 70 -18.62 9.19 19.60
CA ASP A 70 -18.19 8.35 18.51
C ASP A 70 -19.26 8.36 17.41
N CYS A 71 -18.87 8.75 16.20
CA CYS A 71 -19.67 8.48 15.02
C CYS A 71 -19.62 7.01 14.63
N PHE A 72 -18.46 6.37 14.84
CA PHE A 72 -18.25 4.95 14.64
C PHE A 72 -17.46 4.37 15.81
N ASN A 73 -17.99 3.33 16.46
CA ASN A 73 -17.38 2.72 17.64
C ASN A 73 -16.52 1.47 17.34
N GLY A 74 -16.27 1.19 16.05
CA GLY A 74 -15.59 -0.03 15.59
C GLY A 74 -16.53 -1.13 15.09
N THR A 75 -17.82 -1.07 15.45
CA THR A 75 -18.81 -2.09 15.05
C THR A 75 -20.13 -1.52 14.54
N ALA A 76 -20.45 -0.26 14.84
CA ALA A 76 -21.68 0.40 14.44
C ALA A 76 -21.48 1.91 14.26
N TRP A 77 -22.21 2.49 13.31
CA TRP A 77 -22.37 3.94 13.15
C TRP A 77 -23.49 4.47 14.05
N ASP A 78 -23.29 5.64 14.67
CA ASP A 78 -24.34 6.34 15.41
C ASP A 78 -25.39 6.88 14.42
N LYS A 79 -26.61 6.35 14.48
CA LYS A 79 -27.68 6.71 13.53
C LYS A 79 -28.16 8.16 13.63
N SER A 80 -27.94 8.83 14.77
CA SER A 80 -28.28 10.25 14.93
C SER A 80 -27.28 11.17 14.24
N LEU A 81 -26.00 10.79 14.27
CA LEU A 81 -24.90 11.51 13.61
C LEU A 81 -24.79 11.12 12.13
N CYS A 82 -25.09 9.85 11.82
CA CYS A 82 -24.90 9.21 10.52
C CYS A 82 -26.21 8.58 10.00
N PRO A 83 -27.26 9.38 9.74
CA PRO A 83 -28.50 8.88 9.16
C PRO A 83 -28.35 8.50 7.67
N ASP A 84 -27.42 9.14 6.98
CA ASP A 84 -27.06 8.88 5.59
C ASP A 84 -25.56 9.17 5.35
N PRO A 85 -24.96 8.65 4.26
CA PRO A 85 -23.53 8.77 4.00
C PRO A 85 -22.98 10.20 3.96
N GLU A 86 -23.75 11.16 3.45
CA GLU A 86 -23.31 12.55 3.28
C GLU A 86 -23.44 13.34 4.58
N THR A 87 -24.55 13.15 5.29
CA THR A 87 -24.75 13.75 6.62
C THR A 87 -23.74 13.21 7.62
N CYS A 88 -23.41 11.91 7.55
CA CYS A 88 -22.37 11.32 8.36
C CYS A 88 -21.00 11.95 8.09
N ALA A 89 -20.61 12.09 6.81
CA ALA A 89 -19.40 12.82 6.46
C ALA A 89 -19.44 14.24 7.05
N LYS A 90 -20.57 14.96 6.93
CA LYS A 90 -20.74 16.32 7.50
C LYS A 90 -20.59 16.41 9.01
N ASN A 91 -21.05 15.41 9.74
CA ASN A 91 -21.12 15.47 11.19
C ASN A 91 -19.88 14.90 11.89
N CYS A 92 -18.99 14.23 11.13
CA CYS A 92 -17.92 13.42 11.68
C CYS A 92 -16.54 13.89 11.22
N ALA A 93 -15.57 13.67 12.09
CA ALA A 93 -14.17 14.01 11.89
C ALA A 93 -13.26 12.80 12.15
N LEU A 94 -12.16 12.75 11.41
CA LEU A 94 -11.07 11.81 11.67
C LEU A 94 -10.21 12.34 12.81
N GLY A 95 -9.98 11.48 13.81
CA GLY A 95 -9.12 11.79 14.95
C GLY A 95 -7.64 11.88 14.58
N THR A 96 -6.88 12.54 15.46
CA THR A 96 -5.42 12.52 15.43
C THR A 96 -4.88 11.14 15.81
N ILE A 97 -3.65 10.84 15.38
CA ILE A 97 -2.99 9.58 15.68
C ILE A 97 -1.86 9.76 16.69
N ASP A 98 -1.83 8.85 17.65
CA ASP A 98 -0.68 8.62 18.52
C ASP A 98 0.17 7.50 17.91
N TYR A 99 1.19 7.87 17.13
CA TYR A 99 2.02 6.90 16.40
C TYR A 99 2.75 5.92 17.32
N GLU A 100 3.07 6.31 18.56
CA GLU A 100 3.69 5.43 19.54
C GLU A 100 2.72 4.30 19.95
N LYS A 101 1.46 4.64 20.23
CA LYS A 101 0.41 3.64 20.49
C LYS A 101 0.13 2.76 19.26
N GLU A 102 0.23 3.34 18.06
CA GLU A 102 0.14 2.59 16.81
C GLU A 102 1.40 1.75 16.50
N LYS A 103 2.43 1.82 17.35
CA LYS A 103 3.72 1.13 17.22
C LYS A 103 4.40 1.41 15.87
N ILE A 104 4.37 2.68 15.47
CA ILE A 104 5.01 3.23 14.27
C ILE A 104 6.05 4.26 14.73
N ALA A 105 7.27 4.12 14.26
CA ALA A 105 8.35 5.07 14.57
C ALA A 105 9.18 5.37 13.33
N THR A 106 9.68 6.60 13.24
CA THR A 106 10.62 7.01 12.18
C THR A 106 11.92 7.54 12.78
N HIS A 107 13.02 7.38 12.04
CA HIS A 107 14.32 7.95 12.38
C HIS A 107 15.08 8.29 11.10
N GLY A 108 15.07 9.57 10.72
CA GLY A 108 15.66 10.03 9.47
C GLY A 108 14.97 9.41 8.25
N ASN A 109 15.65 8.48 7.59
CA ASN A 109 15.19 7.78 6.39
C ASN A 109 14.64 6.37 6.67
N LEU A 110 14.46 6.00 7.94
CA LEU A 110 13.96 4.70 8.38
C LEU A 110 12.56 4.83 8.97
N VAL A 111 11.70 3.85 8.69
CA VAL A 111 10.43 3.62 9.37
C VAL A 111 10.36 2.18 9.91
N ASN A 112 9.95 2.05 11.16
CA ASN A 112 9.66 0.77 11.82
C ASN A 112 8.15 0.64 12.00
N LEU A 113 7.60 -0.51 11.58
CA LEU A 113 6.19 -0.85 11.76
C LEU A 113 6.09 -2.16 12.54
N LYS A 114 5.42 -2.16 13.70
CA LYS A 114 5.05 -3.41 14.40
C LYS A 114 3.63 -3.84 14.03
N LEU A 115 3.43 -5.15 13.98
CA LEU A 115 2.13 -5.75 13.70
C LEU A 115 1.21 -5.64 14.92
N PHE A 116 1.66 -6.10 16.08
CA PHE A 116 0.82 -6.17 17.28
C PHE A 116 0.87 -4.89 18.09
N LYS A 117 -0.30 -4.49 18.59
CA LYS A 117 -0.50 -3.31 19.42
C LYS A 117 -1.21 -3.70 20.70
N ASP A 118 -1.01 -2.89 21.74
CA ASP A 118 -1.63 -3.14 23.05
C ASP A 118 -3.15 -3.01 22.98
N ASN A 119 -3.64 -2.05 22.18
CA ASN A 119 -5.04 -1.82 21.88
C ASN A 119 -5.22 -1.47 20.40
N GLY A 120 -6.42 -1.70 19.85
CA GLY A 120 -6.77 -1.30 18.49
C GLY A 120 -6.51 -2.35 17.42
N ARG A 121 -6.44 -1.90 16.17
CA ARG A 121 -6.32 -2.76 14.99
C ARG A 121 -4.86 -3.14 14.75
N ASP A 122 -4.57 -4.45 14.74
CA ASP A 122 -3.27 -5.01 14.35
C ASP A 122 -2.87 -4.53 12.95
N GLY A 123 -1.58 -4.30 12.75
CA GLY A 123 -0.99 -3.84 11.50
C GLY A 123 -1.12 -2.34 11.30
N SER A 124 -0.53 -1.83 10.22
CA SER A 124 -0.63 -0.42 9.84
C SER A 124 -0.45 -0.28 8.33
N ARG A 125 -1.07 0.75 7.77
CA ARG A 125 -0.87 1.19 6.38
C ARG A 125 -0.59 2.67 6.38
N ILE A 126 0.60 3.05 5.92
CA ILE A 126 1.05 4.44 5.91
C ILE A 126 1.39 4.91 4.50
N TYR A 127 1.29 6.21 4.28
CA TYR A 127 1.62 6.88 3.03
C TYR A 127 2.69 7.92 3.25
N LEU A 128 3.51 8.18 2.22
CA LEU A 128 4.46 9.29 2.22
C LEU A 128 3.78 10.59 1.78
N LEU A 129 4.02 11.67 2.51
CA LEU A 129 3.57 13.03 2.22
C LEU A 129 4.73 13.90 1.72
N ASP A 130 4.41 14.78 0.77
CA ASP A 130 5.25 15.88 0.32
C ASP A 130 5.21 17.06 1.32
N ALA A 131 6.03 18.08 1.08
CA ALA A 131 6.11 19.27 1.93
C ALA A 131 4.83 20.14 1.95
N GLN A 132 3.80 19.78 1.16
CA GLN A 132 2.49 20.45 1.13
C GLN A 132 1.38 19.58 1.75
N ASP A 133 1.73 18.56 2.54
CA ASP A 133 0.80 17.59 3.14
C ASP A 133 -0.04 16.83 2.10
N ARG A 134 0.41 16.71 0.85
CA ARG A 134 -0.18 15.85 -0.18
C ARG A 134 0.61 14.56 -0.28
N TYR A 135 0.01 13.48 -0.78
CA TYR A 135 0.80 12.27 -1.02
C TYR A 135 1.94 12.55 -2.01
N GLN A 136 3.12 12.05 -1.68
CA GLN A 136 4.23 12.04 -2.62
C GLN A 136 3.87 11.13 -3.80
N VAL A 137 3.76 11.73 -4.98
CA VAL A 137 3.45 11.03 -6.22
C VAL A 137 4.73 10.57 -6.89
N PHE A 138 4.73 9.33 -7.36
CA PHE A 138 5.86 8.71 -8.05
C PHE A 138 5.49 8.40 -9.51
N PHE A 139 6.37 8.83 -10.42
CA PHE A 139 6.30 8.50 -11.85
C PHE A 139 7.39 7.48 -12.15
N LEU A 140 7.01 6.21 -12.26
CA LEU A 140 7.95 5.08 -12.19
C LEU A 140 8.44 4.61 -13.56
N LEU A 141 7.82 5.03 -14.67
CA LEU A 141 8.25 4.62 -16.01
C LEU A 141 9.70 5.04 -16.28
N ASN A 142 10.51 4.09 -16.74
CA ASN A 142 11.95 4.27 -17.00
C ASN A 142 12.71 4.78 -15.76
N LYS A 143 12.33 4.25 -14.60
CA LYS A 143 12.97 4.52 -13.31
C LYS A 143 13.33 3.22 -12.61
N GLU A 144 14.17 3.37 -11.59
CA GLU A 144 14.48 2.35 -10.62
C GLU A 144 14.12 2.85 -9.22
N LEU A 145 13.43 2.00 -8.47
CA LEU A 145 13.17 2.16 -7.04
C LEU A 145 14.06 1.20 -6.26
N SER A 146 14.73 1.69 -5.23
CA SER A 146 15.45 0.85 -4.27
C SER A 146 15.10 1.20 -2.84
N PHE A 147 15.13 0.23 -1.95
CA PHE A 147 15.00 0.43 -0.51
C PHE A 147 15.70 -0.70 0.25
N ASP A 148 16.17 -0.39 1.44
CA ASP A 148 16.62 -1.38 2.41
C ASP A 148 15.43 -1.90 3.21
N VAL A 149 15.41 -3.21 3.47
CA VAL A 149 14.38 -3.85 4.29
C VAL A 149 15.00 -4.83 5.29
N ASP A 150 14.47 -4.80 6.51
CA ASP A 150 14.72 -5.82 7.53
C ASP A 150 13.40 -6.52 7.88
N VAL A 151 13.30 -7.79 7.46
CA VAL A 151 12.17 -8.68 7.73
C VAL A 151 12.53 -9.78 8.75
N SER A 152 13.68 -9.68 9.44
CA SER A 152 14.17 -10.73 10.35
C SER A 152 13.20 -11.04 11.50
N ARG A 153 12.33 -10.07 11.84
CA ARG A 153 11.26 -10.19 12.84
C ARG A 153 9.88 -10.46 12.25
N SER A 154 9.74 -10.63 10.94
CA SER A 154 8.46 -10.96 10.29
C SER A 154 8.50 -12.42 9.85
N SER A 155 7.92 -13.34 10.62
CA SER A 155 7.85 -14.77 10.26
C SER A 155 6.51 -15.12 9.60
N CYS A 156 6.19 -16.41 9.53
CA CYS A 156 4.95 -16.95 8.97
C CYS A 156 3.70 -16.20 9.44
N GLY A 157 2.79 -15.93 8.50
CA GLY A 157 1.51 -15.27 8.77
C GLY A 157 1.54 -13.75 8.69
N VAL A 158 2.73 -13.15 8.70
CA VAL A 158 2.93 -11.71 8.56
C VAL A 158 3.15 -11.40 7.09
N ALA A 159 2.60 -10.29 6.60
CA ALA A 159 3.05 -9.66 5.37
C ALA A 159 3.45 -8.23 5.66
N SER A 160 4.65 -7.88 5.24
CA SER A 160 5.11 -6.50 5.14
C SER A 160 5.15 -6.12 3.67
N GLY A 161 4.88 -4.85 3.36
CA GLY A 161 4.83 -4.43 1.97
C GLY A 161 5.29 -3.01 1.69
N ILE A 162 5.84 -2.85 0.49
CA ILE A 162 6.00 -1.58 -0.22
C ILE A 162 5.31 -1.73 -1.56
N TYR A 163 4.29 -0.93 -1.80
CA TYR A 163 3.51 -0.99 -3.02
C TYR A 163 3.07 0.40 -3.47
N PHE A 164 2.52 0.47 -4.67
CA PHE A 164 1.97 1.69 -5.23
C PHE A 164 0.51 1.51 -5.58
N SER A 165 -0.28 2.49 -5.19
CA SER A 165 -1.70 2.55 -5.50
C SER A 165 -2.02 3.80 -6.32
N ALA A 166 -2.93 3.70 -7.28
CA ALA A 166 -3.39 4.81 -8.13
C ALA A 166 -4.35 5.77 -7.40
N MET A 167 -3.97 6.18 -6.18
CA MET A 167 -4.70 7.14 -5.34
C MET A 167 -4.55 8.58 -5.85
N LYS A 168 -5.54 9.41 -5.55
CA LYS A 168 -5.46 10.86 -5.81
C LYS A 168 -4.43 11.51 -4.86
N PRO A 169 -3.58 12.43 -5.34
CA PRO A 169 -2.52 13.03 -4.52
C PRO A 169 -3.01 13.80 -3.29
N ASP A 170 -4.23 14.34 -3.33
CA ASP A 170 -4.85 15.08 -2.22
C ASP A 170 -5.69 14.19 -1.29
N GLY A 171 -5.67 12.87 -1.49
CA GLY A 171 -6.52 11.92 -0.78
C GLY A 171 -8.01 12.01 -1.12
N GLY A 172 -8.35 12.64 -2.25
CA GLY A 172 -9.72 12.83 -2.69
C GLY A 172 -10.42 13.95 -1.95
N LYS A 173 -9.71 15.06 -1.68
CA LYS A 173 -10.31 16.25 -1.06
C LYS A 173 -11.49 16.75 -1.90
N SER A 174 -12.56 17.12 -1.22
CA SER A 174 -13.81 17.59 -1.84
C SER A 174 -14.60 18.42 -0.83
N SER A 175 -15.76 18.95 -1.22
CA SER A 175 -16.66 19.64 -0.28
C SER A 175 -17.10 18.75 0.88
N THR A 176 -17.09 17.41 0.71
CA THR A 176 -17.44 16.44 1.75
C THR A 176 -16.26 15.63 2.29
N ASN A 177 -15.04 15.88 1.81
CA ASN A 177 -13.78 15.38 2.35
C ASN A 177 -12.81 16.53 2.57
N GLN A 178 -12.78 17.09 3.78
CA GLN A 178 -11.85 18.15 4.16
C GLN A 178 -10.59 17.62 4.84
N ALA A 179 -10.60 16.38 5.32
CA ALA A 179 -9.45 15.74 5.95
C ALA A 179 -8.32 15.48 4.92
N GLY A 180 -8.62 14.78 3.83
CA GLY A 180 -7.68 14.56 2.73
C GLY A 180 -6.44 13.73 3.08
N SER A 181 -5.42 13.83 2.23
CA SER A 181 -4.13 13.14 2.34
C SER A 181 -3.47 13.28 3.71
N LYS A 182 -3.56 14.46 4.35
CA LYS A 182 -3.00 14.70 5.69
C LYS A 182 -3.50 13.70 6.75
N TYR A 183 -4.71 13.16 6.56
CA TYR A 183 -5.35 12.19 7.44
C TYR A 183 -5.54 10.82 6.76
N GLY A 184 -4.79 10.53 5.69
CA GLY A 184 -4.75 9.21 5.08
C GLY A 184 -6.03 8.78 4.34
N THR A 185 -6.81 9.72 3.78
CA THR A 185 -8.03 9.38 3.03
C THR A 185 -7.75 8.93 1.58
N GLY A 186 -8.73 8.29 0.96
CA GLY A 186 -8.73 8.04 -0.49
C GLY A 186 -8.01 6.75 -0.92
N TYR A 187 -7.78 5.83 0.02
CA TYR A 187 -7.19 4.52 -0.29
C TYR A 187 -8.00 3.75 -1.32
N CYS A 188 -7.32 3.08 -2.23
CA CYS A 188 -7.88 2.12 -3.16
C CYS A 188 -6.81 1.06 -3.44
N ASP A 189 -7.22 -0.12 -3.91
CA ASP A 189 -6.28 -1.14 -4.39
C ASP A 189 -7.00 -2.10 -5.36
N ALA A 190 -6.29 -3.11 -5.86
CA ALA A 190 -6.85 -4.01 -6.87
C ALA A 190 -7.83 -5.05 -6.30
N GLN A 191 -8.01 -5.13 -5.00
CA GLN A 191 -9.05 -5.95 -4.37
C GLN A 191 -10.41 -5.24 -4.33
N GLY A 192 -10.43 -3.92 -4.60
CA GLY A 192 -11.63 -3.10 -4.46
C GLY A 192 -12.18 -3.11 -3.03
N PRO A 193 -11.37 -2.72 -2.03
CA PRO A 193 -11.68 -2.85 -0.61
C PRO A 193 -12.98 -2.13 -0.27
N ARG A 194 -13.76 -2.79 0.58
CA ARG A 194 -15.07 -2.32 1.05
C ARG A 194 -15.08 -2.05 2.55
N ASP A 195 -13.96 -2.26 3.24
CA ASP A 195 -13.82 -2.08 4.69
C ASP A 195 -13.51 -0.64 5.11
N MET A 196 -13.36 0.26 4.13
CA MET A 196 -13.06 1.68 4.38
C MET A 196 -14.26 2.39 4.99
N HIS A 197 -14.04 3.12 6.09
CA HIS A 197 -15.08 3.94 6.73
C HIS A 197 -15.64 5.04 5.82
N PHE A 198 -14.82 5.59 4.92
CA PHE A 198 -15.22 6.65 3.98
C PHE A 198 -14.66 6.40 2.59
N VAL A 199 -15.49 6.58 1.55
CA VAL A 199 -15.10 6.49 0.14
C VAL A 199 -15.60 7.74 -0.58
N GLU A 200 -14.70 8.47 -1.26
CA GLU A 200 -15.02 9.71 -2.00
C GLU A 200 -15.88 10.72 -1.20
N GLY A 201 -15.51 10.94 0.08
CA GLY A 201 -16.19 11.90 0.96
C GLY A 201 -17.60 11.49 1.39
N ARG A 202 -17.90 10.18 1.40
CA ARG A 202 -19.16 9.61 1.89
C ARG A 202 -18.87 8.48 2.86
N ALA A 203 -19.61 8.43 3.97
CA ALA A 203 -19.46 7.35 4.95
C ALA A 203 -20.00 6.02 4.42
N ASN A 204 -19.28 4.93 4.66
CA ASN A 204 -19.69 3.59 4.30
C ASN A 204 -20.51 2.97 5.45
N LEU A 205 -21.81 3.27 5.44
CA LEU A 205 -22.69 2.97 6.59
C LEU A 205 -23.04 1.48 6.76
N ALA A 206 -22.96 0.71 5.67
CA ALA A 206 -23.12 -0.74 5.78
C ALA A 206 -21.91 -1.35 6.48
N ILE A 207 -22.16 -2.27 7.40
CA ILE A 207 -21.11 -2.92 8.19
C ILE A 207 -21.30 -4.43 8.09
N GLY A 208 -20.35 -5.09 7.43
CA GLY A 208 -20.19 -6.54 7.52
C GLY A 208 -19.58 -7.00 8.85
N PRO A 209 -19.36 -8.32 9.03
CA PRO A 209 -18.74 -8.86 10.23
C PRO A 209 -17.45 -8.13 10.61
N ALA A 210 -17.24 -7.90 11.91
CA ALA A 210 -16.08 -7.19 12.47
C ALA A 210 -15.81 -5.78 11.92
N GLY A 211 -16.83 -5.07 11.41
CA GLY A 211 -16.69 -3.69 10.94
C GLY A 211 -16.31 -3.55 9.46
N GLY A 212 -16.19 -4.65 8.70
CA GLY A 212 -15.28 -4.71 7.54
C GLY A 212 -15.84 -5.04 6.15
N GLU A 213 -17.15 -4.93 5.89
CA GLU A 213 -17.68 -5.08 4.53
C GLU A 213 -18.83 -4.09 4.26
N GLY A 214 -18.49 -2.85 3.94
CA GLY A 214 -19.46 -1.88 3.50
C GLY A 214 -20.04 -2.18 2.13
N GLU A 215 -21.03 -1.39 1.71
CA GLU A 215 -21.71 -1.57 0.43
C GLU A 215 -20.82 -1.08 -0.71
N VAL A 216 -20.08 0.00 -0.44
CA VAL A 216 -19.23 0.70 -1.40
C VAL A 216 -17.78 0.27 -1.20
N GLY A 217 -17.05 0.12 -2.30
CA GLY A 217 -15.60 -0.06 -2.29
C GLY A 217 -14.90 0.88 -3.25
N TYR A 218 -13.57 0.85 -3.24
CA TYR A 218 -12.76 1.69 -4.12
C TYR A 218 -11.63 0.89 -4.77
N ALA A 219 -11.76 0.63 -6.07
CA ALA A 219 -10.85 -0.22 -6.81
C ALA A 219 -9.90 0.61 -7.69
N CYS A 220 -8.62 0.28 -7.73
CA CYS A 220 -7.66 0.96 -8.60
C CYS A 220 -6.43 0.10 -8.90
N PRO A 221 -5.67 0.40 -9.97
CA PRO A 221 -4.43 -0.31 -10.26
C PRO A 221 -3.47 -0.28 -9.09
N GLU A 222 -2.81 -1.41 -8.88
CA GLU A 222 -1.89 -1.66 -7.76
C GLU A 222 -0.63 -2.34 -8.27
N LEU A 223 0.51 -1.86 -7.78
CA LEU A 223 1.82 -2.41 -8.08
C LEU A 223 2.52 -2.77 -6.78
N ASP A 224 2.52 -4.05 -6.48
CA ASP A 224 3.21 -4.60 -5.32
C ASP A 224 4.68 -4.79 -5.65
N VAL A 225 5.49 -3.80 -5.27
CA VAL A 225 6.94 -3.92 -5.41
C VAL A 225 7.48 -4.94 -4.41
N TRP A 226 6.83 -5.06 -3.26
CA TRP A 226 7.25 -5.94 -2.19
C TRP A 226 6.05 -6.36 -1.37
N GLU A 227 5.81 -7.67 -1.31
CA GLU A 227 5.02 -8.32 -0.28
C GLU A 227 5.84 -9.49 0.25
N ALA A 228 6.21 -9.43 1.53
CA ALA A 228 7.10 -10.44 2.07
C ALA A 228 7.05 -10.59 3.59
N ASN A 229 7.60 -11.71 4.01
CA ASN A 229 8.13 -11.94 5.34
C ASN A 229 9.51 -12.60 5.21
N SER A 230 10.06 -13.10 6.31
CA SER A 230 11.36 -13.78 6.32
C SER A 230 11.36 -15.11 5.57
N ILE A 231 10.21 -15.69 5.22
CA ILE A 231 10.10 -17.01 4.58
C ILE A 231 9.95 -16.88 3.06
N SER A 232 9.09 -15.96 2.62
CA SER A 232 8.72 -15.78 1.22
C SER A 232 8.61 -14.31 0.84
N GLN A 233 8.76 -14.02 -0.45
CA GLN A 233 8.53 -12.70 -1.04
C GLN A 233 7.84 -12.83 -2.40
N ALA A 234 7.07 -11.82 -2.76
CA ALA A 234 6.50 -11.62 -4.07
C ALA A 234 6.64 -10.16 -4.51
N PHE A 235 6.67 -9.95 -5.82
CA PHE A 235 6.34 -8.68 -6.44
C PHE A 235 5.34 -8.93 -7.56
N THR A 236 4.31 -8.09 -7.65
CA THR A 236 3.08 -8.40 -8.37
C THR A 236 2.51 -7.18 -9.08
N VAL A 237 1.97 -7.41 -10.28
CA VAL A 237 1.27 -6.38 -11.06
C VAL A 237 -0.23 -6.67 -11.06
N HIS A 238 -1.02 -5.72 -10.58
CA HIS A 238 -2.48 -5.82 -10.54
C HIS A 238 -3.13 -4.75 -11.42
N ASN A 239 -3.67 -5.19 -12.55
CA ASN A 239 -4.36 -4.32 -13.48
C ASN A 239 -5.83 -4.15 -13.11
N CYS A 240 -6.39 -3.00 -13.48
CA CYS A 240 -7.83 -2.74 -13.42
C CYS A 240 -8.38 -2.35 -14.78
N GLN A 241 -9.70 -2.41 -14.93
CA GLN A 241 -10.39 -1.94 -16.14
C GLN A 241 -10.09 -0.46 -16.42
N ASP A 242 -10.03 0.36 -15.37
CA ASP A 242 -9.59 1.76 -15.44
C ASP A 242 -8.13 1.89 -14.94
N ALA A 243 -7.40 2.87 -15.46
CA ALA A 243 -6.07 3.24 -14.96
C ALA A 243 -6.14 4.18 -13.73
N LYS A 244 -7.34 4.59 -13.34
CA LYS A 244 -7.63 5.45 -12.19
C LYS A 244 -8.54 4.74 -11.20
N ALA A 245 -8.59 5.28 -9.99
CA ALA A 245 -9.47 4.77 -8.96
C ALA A 245 -10.96 4.93 -9.31
N THR A 246 -11.72 3.87 -9.07
CA THR A 246 -13.13 3.73 -9.45
C THR A 246 -13.96 3.20 -8.28
N VAL A 247 -15.03 3.92 -7.95
CA VAL A 247 -15.99 3.48 -6.92
C VAL A 247 -16.77 2.26 -7.43
N CYS A 248 -16.92 1.26 -6.57
CA CYS A 248 -17.61 0.02 -6.88
C CYS A 248 -18.62 -0.34 -5.78
N ARG A 249 -19.49 -1.32 -6.04
CA ARG A 249 -20.49 -1.78 -5.07
C ARG A 249 -20.59 -3.30 -5.00
N GLY A 250 -20.73 -3.82 -3.79
CA GLY A 250 -20.98 -5.23 -3.52
C GLY A 250 -19.94 -6.16 -4.16
N GLU A 251 -20.38 -7.33 -4.60
CA GLU A 251 -19.51 -8.34 -5.22
C GLU A 251 -18.85 -7.87 -6.53
N LYS A 252 -19.42 -6.85 -7.20
CA LYS A 252 -18.85 -6.32 -8.44
C LYS A 252 -17.47 -5.68 -8.23
N CYS A 253 -17.15 -5.25 -7.00
CA CYS A 253 -15.83 -4.72 -6.66
C CYS A 253 -14.69 -5.69 -7.05
N ARG A 254 -14.87 -6.99 -6.81
CA ARG A 254 -13.86 -8.02 -7.10
C ARG A 254 -13.66 -8.29 -8.60
N GLY A 255 -14.54 -7.76 -9.47
CA GLY A 255 -14.49 -7.97 -10.91
C GLY A 255 -13.89 -6.82 -11.71
N LEU A 256 -13.56 -5.70 -11.07
CA LEU A 256 -13.00 -4.52 -11.74
C LEU A 256 -11.49 -4.63 -12.00
N CYS A 257 -10.82 -5.51 -11.26
CA CYS A 257 -9.37 -5.63 -11.25
C CYS A 257 -8.93 -7.10 -11.22
N ASP A 258 -7.70 -7.34 -11.65
CA ASP A 258 -6.99 -8.60 -11.48
C ASP A 258 -6.46 -8.68 -10.05
N GLY A 259 -7.36 -9.00 -9.11
CA GLY A 259 -7.03 -9.13 -7.70
C GLY A 259 -5.87 -10.09 -7.43
N PRO A 260 -5.75 -11.26 -8.10
CA PRO A 260 -4.59 -12.12 -7.90
C PRO A 260 -3.31 -11.67 -8.63
N GLY A 261 -3.42 -10.84 -9.68
CA GLY A 261 -2.28 -10.22 -10.37
C GLY A 261 -1.38 -11.17 -11.16
N CYS A 262 -0.34 -10.63 -11.79
CA CYS A 262 0.80 -11.39 -12.30
C CYS A 262 1.98 -11.27 -11.34
N ASP A 263 2.25 -12.33 -10.57
CA ASP A 263 3.24 -12.36 -9.49
C ASP A 263 4.54 -13.07 -9.89
N PHE A 264 5.65 -12.57 -9.37
CA PHE A 264 6.92 -13.28 -9.33
C PHE A 264 7.33 -13.49 -7.87
N ALA A 265 7.24 -14.74 -7.42
CA ALA A 265 7.71 -15.20 -6.10
C ALA A 265 8.70 -16.35 -6.28
N SER A 266 9.96 -16.18 -5.87
CA SER A 266 11.05 -17.13 -6.16
C SER A 266 10.74 -18.57 -5.75
N PHE A 267 10.17 -18.76 -4.56
CA PHE A 267 9.77 -20.08 -4.07
C PHE A 267 8.68 -20.69 -4.96
N ARG A 268 7.63 -19.92 -5.27
CA ARG A 268 6.52 -20.33 -6.13
C ARG A 268 6.96 -20.64 -7.56
N MET A 269 8.01 -19.95 -8.04
CA MET A 269 8.66 -20.20 -9.32
C MET A 269 9.65 -21.38 -9.29
N GLY A 270 9.68 -22.17 -8.22
CA GLY A 270 10.46 -23.42 -8.13
C GLY A 270 11.88 -23.25 -7.64
N ASN A 271 12.30 -22.05 -7.21
CA ASN A 271 13.59 -21.83 -6.58
C ASN A 271 13.44 -21.63 -5.07
N THR A 272 13.41 -22.74 -4.34
CA THR A 272 13.15 -22.77 -2.90
C THR A 272 14.37 -22.40 -2.05
N SER A 273 15.58 -22.30 -2.62
CA SER A 273 16.83 -21.96 -1.92
C SER A 273 17.27 -20.51 -2.12
N PHE A 274 16.50 -19.69 -2.85
CA PHE A 274 16.88 -18.32 -3.17
C PHE A 274 16.62 -17.33 -2.02
N TYR A 275 15.39 -17.28 -1.50
CA TYR A 275 14.97 -16.29 -0.50
C TYR A 275 14.51 -16.96 0.80
N GLY A 276 15.02 -16.49 1.93
CA GLY A 276 14.65 -16.95 3.27
C GLY A 276 15.83 -17.03 4.24
N PRO A 277 15.64 -17.60 5.45
CA PRO A 277 16.69 -17.58 6.47
C PRO A 277 17.90 -18.39 6.00
N SER A 278 19.10 -17.79 6.02
CA SER A 278 20.35 -18.43 5.57
C SER A 278 20.35 -18.93 4.11
N LYS A 279 19.53 -18.32 3.24
CA LYS A 279 19.50 -18.60 1.79
C LYS A 279 20.33 -17.58 0.99
N THR A 280 20.22 -17.63 -0.34
CA THR A 280 20.98 -16.72 -1.24
C THR A 280 20.75 -15.24 -0.88
N VAL A 281 19.48 -14.86 -0.70
CA VAL A 281 19.06 -13.65 -0.01
C VAL A 281 18.68 -14.07 1.41
N ASP A 282 19.57 -13.79 2.35
CA ASP A 282 19.49 -14.20 3.76
C ASP A 282 18.58 -13.25 4.55
N THR A 283 17.36 -13.67 4.83
CA THR A 283 16.36 -12.82 5.51
C THR A 283 16.61 -12.64 7.01
N THR A 284 17.65 -13.27 7.58
CA THR A 284 18.07 -13.02 8.96
C THR A 284 18.79 -11.68 9.13
N LYS A 285 19.06 -10.97 8.03
CA LYS A 285 19.77 -9.70 7.99
C LYS A 285 19.08 -8.73 7.04
N LYS A 286 19.28 -7.43 7.26
CA LYS A 286 18.91 -6.38 6.32
C LYS A 286 19.53 -6.59 4.92
N PHE A 287 18.77 -6.29 3.88
CA PHE A 287 19.22 -6.29 2.48
C PHE A 287 18.52 -5.17 1.70
N THR A 288 19.06 -4.83 0.54
CA THR A 288 18.44 -3.88 -0.38
C THR A 288 17.63 -4.62 -1.45
N VAL A 289 16.43 -4.15 -1.72
CA VAL A 289 15.58 -4.55 -2.84
C VAL A 289 15.66 -3.48 -3.92
N VAL A 290 15.78 -3.90 -5.17
CA VAL A 290 15.83 -2.99 -6.31
C VAL A 290 14.88 -3.45 -7.39
N THR A 291 14.06 -2.52 -7.89
CA THR A 291 13.06 -2.79 -8.93
C THR A 291 13.17 -1.75 -10.03
N GLN A 292 13.34 -2.22 -11.27
CA GLN A 292 13.44 -1.39 -12.46
C GLN A 292 12.15 -1.53 -13.27
N PHE A 293 11.65 -0.41 -13.80
CA PHE A 293 10.45 -0.34 -14.63
C PHE A 293 10.85 0.08 -16.05
N ILE A 294 11.18 -0.91 -16.88
CA ILE A 294 11.80 -0.71 -18.17
C ILE A 294 10.72 -0.45 -19.22
N THR A 295 10.93 0.59 -20.02
CA THR A 295 10.04 0.95 -21.13
C THR A 295 10.62 0.53 -22.48
N SER A 296 9.75 0.34 -23.46
CA SER A 296 10.09 -0.17 -24.81
C SER A 296 11.15 0.63 -25.56
N ASP A 297 11.27 1.92 -25.26
CA ASP A 297 12.20 2.85 -25.88
C ASP A 297 13.20 3.47 -24.89
N ASN A 298 13.25 2.97 -23.65
CA ASN A 298 14.06 3.52 -22.55
C ASN A 298 13.79 5.02 -22.28
N THR A 299 12.58 5.49 -22.54
CA THR A 299 12.12 6.83 -22.18
C THR A 299 11.02 6.79 -21.13
N ASP A 300 10.84 7.90 -20.42
CA ASP A 300 9.77 8.08 -19.44
C ASP A 300 8.37 8.02 -20.07
N ASN A 301 8.30 8.09 -21.40
CA ASN A 301 7.07 8.07 -22.16
C ASN A 301 6.81 6.75 -22.91
N GLY A 302 7.76 5.81 -22.93
CA GLY A 302 7.57 4.51 -23.56
C GLY A 302 6.53 3.64 -22.88
N GLU A 303 6.16 2.54 -23.53
CA GLU A 303 5.28 1.52 -22.95
C GLU A 303 6.08 0.69 -21.93
N LEU A 304 5.51 0.37 -20.77
CA LEU A 304 6.14 -0.56 -19.81
C LEU A 304 6.22 -1.96 -20.43
N VAL A 305 7.43 -2.53 -20.51
CA VAL A 305 7.66 -3.85 -21.15
C VAL A 305 8.29 -4.88 -20.22
N GLU A 306 8.99 -4.44 -19.17
CA GLU A 306 9.65 -5.34 -18.23
C GLU A 306 9.72 -4.71 -16.83
N ILE A 307 9.43 -5.51 -15.79
CA ILE A 307 9.72 -5.18 -14.40
C ILE A 307 10.80 -6.14 -13.90
N ARG A 308 11.99 -5.60 -13.65
CA ARG A 308 13.17 -6.38 -13.27
C ARG A 308 13.48 -6.21 -11.79
N ARG A 309 13.95 -7.29 -11.16
CA ARG A 309 14.33 -7.33 -9.74
C ARG A 309 15.80 -7.71 -9.58
N PHE A 310 16.47 -7.09 -8.63
CA PHE A 310 17.69 -7.62 -8.04
C PHE A 310 17.80 -7.19 -6.58
N TYR A 311 18.73 -7.80 -5.86
CA TYR A 311 18.98 -7.55 -4.45
C TYR A 311 20.42 -7.13 -4.23
N LYS A 312 20.69 -6.47 -3.10
CA LYS A 312 22.05 -6.25 -2.62
C LYS A 312 22.15 -6.70 -1.17
N GLN A 313 23.10 -7.57 -0.87
CA GLN A 313 23.34 -8.04 0.49
C GLN A 313 24.82 -8.34 0.70
N GLY A 314 25.37 -7.96 1.86
CA GLY A 314 26.79 -8.16 2.15
C GLY A 314 27.73 -7.54 1.11
N GLY A 315 27.34 -6.40 0.51
CA GLY A 315 28.10 -5.73 -0.55
C GLY A 315 28.01 -6.37 -1.94
N ARG A 316 27.30 -7.49 -2.10
CA ARG A 316 27.15 -8.21 -3.37
C ARG A 316 25.81 -7.89 -4.02
N ILE A 317 25.81 -7.77 -5.35
CA ILE A 317 24.58 -7.74 -6.15
C ILE A 317 24.15 -9.18 -6.40
N ILE A 318 22.87 -9.46 -6.20
CA ILE A 318 22.25 -10.77 -6.37
C ILE A 318 21.11 -10.58 -7.37
N GLN A 319 21.28 -11.12 -8.58
CA GLN A 319 20.22 -11.12 -9.58
C GLN A 319 19.02 -11.93 -9.10
N ASN A 320 17.82 -11.59 -9.58
CA ASN A 320 16.63 -12.36 -9.22
C ASN A 320 16.79 -13.85 -9.59
N SER A 321 16.10 -14.73 -8.87
CA SER A 321 16.05 -16.14 -9.21
C SER A 321 15.44 -16.34 -10.59
N LYS A 322 15.88 -17.36 -11.32
CA LYS A 322 15.20 -17.82 -12.54
C LYS A 322 14.03 -18.73 -12.21
N VAL A 323 13.02 -18.72 -13.06
CA VAL A 323 11.93 -19.70 -13.06
C VAL A 323 12.51 -21.10 -13.26
N ASN A 324 12.07 -22.04 -12.42
CA ASN A 324 12.44 -23.43 -12.39
C ASN A 324 11.17 -24.31 -12.24
N LEU A 325 10.27 -24.17 -13.20
CA LEU A 325 9.03 -24.95 -13.29
C LEU A 325 9.06 -25.83 -14.54
N PRO A 326 8.42 -27.02 -14.51
CA PRO A 326 8.26 -27.84 -15.71
C PRO A 326 7.60 -27.05 -16.85
N ASN A 327 8.16 -27.16 -18.06
CA ASN A 327 7.67 -26.50 -19.27
C ASN A 327 7.66 -24.95 -19.23
N ALA A 328 8.40 -24.34 -18.30
CA ALA A 328 8.61 -22.90 -18.26
C ALA A 328 9.93 -22.48 -18.91
N SER A 329 9.93 -21.32 -19.56
CA SER A 329 11.15 -20.62 -19.96
C SER A 329 11.84 -20.01 -18.73
N THR A 330 13.14 -19.76 -18.83
CA THR A 330 14.01 -19.35 -17.70
C THR A 330 13.95 -17.85 -17.41
N PHE A 331 12.75 -17.29 -17.31
CA PHE A 331 12.53 -15.89 -16.96
C PHE A 331 13.08 -15.55 -15.56
N ASP A 332 13.47 -14.30 -15.35
CA ASP A 332 13.86 -13.72 -14.06
C ASP A 332 13.24 -12.32 -13.81
N SER A 333 12.32 -11.91 -14.69
CA SER A 333 11.61 -10.64 -14.62
C SER A 333 10.15 -10.81 -15.06
N ILE A 334 9.31 -9.85 -14.70
CA ILE A 334 7.91 -9.81 -15.15
C ILE A 334 7.87 -9.16 -16.53
N THR A 335 7.40 -9.93 -17.51
CA THR A 335 7.08 -9.50 -18.87
C THR A 335 5.70 -10.03 -19.24
N ASN A 336 5.09 -9.53 -20.33
CA ASN A 336 3.84 -10.11 -20.83
C ASN A 336 4.00 -11.62 -21.13
N GLN A 337 5.13 -12.03 -21.72
CA GLN A 337 5.40 -13.44 -22.05
C GLN A 337 5.53 -14.33 -20.79
N PHE A 338 6.20 -13.82 -19.76
CA PHE A 338 6.27 -14.48 -18.46
C PHE A 338 4.87 -14.69 -17.88
N CYS A 339 4.04 -13.63 -17.82
CA CYS A 339 2.70 -13.72 -17.26
C CYS A 339 1.83 -14.74 -18.03
N ASP A 340 1.89 -14.74 -19.36
CA ASP A 340 1.12 -15.66 -20.22
C ASP A 340 1.47 -17.12 -19.93
N GLN A 341 2.76 -17.41 -19.85
CA GLN A 341 3.25 -18.77 -19.62
C GLN A 341 2.95 -19.23 -18.18
N ILE A 342 3.20 -18.39 -17.18
CA ILE A 342 3.00 -18.73 -15.77
C ILE A 342 1.52 -18.86 -15.41
N GLU A 343 0.64 -17.99 -15.92
CA GLU A 343 -0.81 -18.18 -15.75
C GLU A 343 -1.25 -19.52 -16.32
N THR A 344 -0.78 -19.89 -17.51
CA THR A 344 -1.07 -21.18 -18.15
C THR A 344 -0.61 -22.36 -17.29
N ILE A 345 0.64 -22.33 -16.81
CA ILE A 345 1.21 -23.40 -15.95
C ILE A 345 0.42 -23.54 -14.65
N PHE A 346 -0.03 -22.43 -14.07
CA PHE A 346 -0.82 -22.42 -12.84
C PHE A 346 -2.32 -22.63 -13.07
N GLY A 347 -2.76 -22.89 -14.30
CA GLY A 347 -4.15 -23.14 -14.65
C GLY A 347 -5.07 -21.92 -14.46
N ARG A 348 -4.50 -20.71 -14.50
CA ARG A 348 -5.25 -19.45 -14.51
C ARG A 348 -5.53 -19.05 -15.95
N SER A 349 -6.67 -18.38 -16.17
CA SER A 349 -6.95 -17.78 -17.47
C SER A 349 -7.52 -16.37 -17.33
N GLY A 350 -6.84 -15.41 -17.94
CA GLY A 350 -7.45 -14.16 -18.36
C GLY A 350 -7.65 -13.10 -17.28
N GLY A 351 -6.75 -13.00 -16.31
CA GLY A 351 -6.67 -11.82 -15.46
C GLY A 351 -5.80 -10.75 -16.11
N PHE A 352 -4.49 -10.98 -16.08
CA PHE A 352 -3.49 -9.98 -16.40
C PHE A 352 -3.57 -9.43 -17.84
N ARG A 353 -3.62 -10.31 -18.84
CA ARG A 353 -3.65 -9.89 -20.26
C ARG A 353 -5.00 -9.37 -20.74
N LYS A 354 -6.11 -9.92 -20.22
CA LYS A 354 -7.45 -9.41 -20.59
C LYS A 354 -7.64 -7.98 -20.11
N LEU A 355 -6.96 -7.60 -19.03
CA LEU A 355 -6.90 -6.22 -18.53
C LEU A 355 -5.75 -5.40 -19.12
N GLY A 356 -5.12 -5.83 -20.23
CA GLY A 356 -4.16 -5.01 -20.98
C GLY A 356 -2.69 -5.19 -20.59
N GLY A 357 -2.35 -6.15 -19.73
CA GLY A 357 -0.98 -6.52 -19.40
C GLY A 357 -0.12 -5.36 -18.88
N LEU A 358 1.19 -5.37 -19.17
CA LEU A 358 2.09 -4.31 -18.68
C LEU A 358 1.76 -2.93 -19.26
N GLY A 359 1.22 -2.84 -20.48
CA GLY A 359 0.79 -1.57 -21.06
C GLY A 359 -0.27 -0.86 -20.21
N LYS A 360 -1.21 -1.61 -19.61
CA LYS A 360 -2.22 -1.06 -18.70
C LYS A 360 -1.62 -0.55 -17.40
N MET A 361 -0.71 -1.30 -16.78
CA MET A 361 0.01 -0.85 -15.59
C MET A 361 0.85 0.39 -15.90
N GLY A 362 1.51 0.42 -17.07
CA GLY A 362 2.26 1.58 -17.53
C GLY A 362 1.38 2.84 -17.68
N ALA A 363 0.12 2.69 -18.09
CA ALA A 363 -0.82 3.80 -18.12
C ALA A 363 -1.16 4.34 -16.71
N ALA A 364 -1.26 3.48 -15.70
CA ALA A 364 -1.44 3.89 -14.31
C ALA A 364 -0.18 4.60 -13.77
N MET A 365 1.01 4.02 -13.98
CA MET A 365 2.29 4.63 -13.59
C MET A 365 2.51 6.02 -14.20
N ARG A 366 2.02 6.24 -15.42
CA ARG A 366 2.09 7.55 -16.11
C ARG A 366 1.24 8.62 -15.44
N ASN A 367 0.12 8.25 -14.82
CA ASN A 367 -0.70 9.19 -14.05
C ASN A 367 -0.08 9.54 -12.69
N GLY A 368 0.99 8.83 -12.31
CA GLY A 368 1.59 8.91 -10.99
C GLY A 368 0.85 8.03 -9.98
N MET A 369 1.61 7.41 -9.08
CA MET A 369 1.06 6.53 -8.05
C MET A 369 1.58 6.92 -6.66
N VAL A 370 0.82 6.59 -5.63
CA VAL A 370 1.14 6.87 -4.22
C VAL A 370 1.83 5.66 -3.61
N LEU A 371 2.99 5.89 -2.98
CA LEU A 371 3.74 4.88 -2.24
C LEU A 371 3.00 4.53 -0.94
N VAL A 372 2.81 3.24 -0.72
CA VAL A 372 2.23 2.68 0.49
C VAL A 372 3.24 1.77 1.17
N MET A 373 3.39 1.91 2.49
CA MET A 373 4.16 0.99 3.33
C MET A 373 3.22 0.36 4.35
N THR A 374 3.32 -0.96 4.54
CA THR A 374 2.37 -1.70 5.36
C THR A 374 3.02 -2.85 6.12
N ILE A 375 2.38 -3.21 7.23
CA ILE A 375 2.53 -4.50 7.88
C ILE A 375 1.13 -4.99 8.28
N TRP A 376 0.81 -6.23 7.95
CA TRP A 376 -0.52 -6.78 8.18
C TRP A 376 -0.49 -8.30 8.31
N ALA A 377 -1.63 -8.85 8.72
CA ALA A 377 -1.86 -10.28 8.78
C ALA A 377 -3.24 -10.61 8.19
N ASP A 378 -3.30 -11.68 7.41
CA ASP A 378 -4.53 -12.15 6.77
C ASP A 378 -5.30 -13.02 7.76
N LYS A 379 -6.32 -12.44 8.40
CA LYS A 379 -7.17 -13.13 9.37
C LYS A 379 -8.05 -14.23 8.74
N VAL A 380 -8.19 -14.26 7.42
CA VAL A 380 -9.05 -15.20 6.70
C VAL A 380 -8.25 -16.41 6.23
N ARG A 381 -7.10 -16.19 5.58
CA ARG A 381 -6.29 -17.26 4.97
C ARG A 381 -4.95 -17.49 5.66
N GLY A 382 -4.65 -16.76 6.73
CA GLY A 382 -3.42 -16.93 7.51
C GLY A 382 -2.14 -16.72 6.69
N MET A 383 -2.20 -15.89 5.64
CA MET A 383 -1.09 -15.56 4.74
C MET A 383 -0.57 -16.71 3.86
N SER A 384 -1.28 -17.84 3.81
CA SER A 384 -0.89 -19.03 3.04
C SER A 384 -0.68 -18.79 1.53
N TRP A 385 -1.32 -17.75 0.98
CA TRP A 385 -1.16 -17.33 -0.41
C TRP A 385 0.20 -16.66 -0.71
N LEU A 386 0.97 -16.33 0.33
CA LEU A 386 2.33 -15.78 0.23
C LEU A 386 3.37 -16.79 0.72
N ASP A 387 3.16 -17.41 1.88
CA ASP A 387 4.24 -18.09 2.62
C ASP A 387 3.99 -19.58 2.94
N GLY A 388 2.79 -20.08 2.63
CA GLY A 388 2.40 -21.46 2.91
C GLY A 388 2.09 -22.23 1.63
N GLU A 389 1.14 -23.16 1.77
CA GLU A 389 0.54 -23.85 0.65
C GLU A 389 -0.95 -23.50 0.58
N ASN A 390 -1.43 -23.10 -0.60
CA ASN A 390 -2.86 -22.95 -0.83
C ASN A 390 -3.51 -24.34 -0.82
N SER A 391 -4.53 -24.51 0.01
CA SER A 391 -5.33 -25.74 0.09
C SER A 391 -6.20 -25.94 -1.19
N ASP A 392 -5.59 -26.25 -2.34
CA ASP A 392 -6.31 -26.93 -3.43
C ASP A 392 -6.32 -28.43 -3.14
N LYS A 393 -7.39 -29.12 -3.54
CA LYS A 393 -7.72 -30.52 -3.26
C LYS A 393 -6.68 -31.55 -3.71
N THR A 394 -5.57 -31.12 -4.31
CA THR A 394 -4.55 -32.01 -4.90
C THR A 394 -3.12 -31.76 -4.45
N HIS A 395 -2.81 -30.75 -3.61
CA HIS A 395 -1.50 -30.49 -2.96
C HIS A 395 -0.21 -30.61 -3.84
N GLN A 396 -0.34 -30.69 -5.18
CA GLN A 396 0.77 -31.10 -6.06
C GLN A 396 0.78 -30.36 -7.40
N LYS A 397 -0.11 -29.39 -7.63
CA LYS A 397 -0.06 -28.60 -8.86
C LYS A 397 1.04 -27.55 -8.78
N PRO A 398 1.77 -27.29 -9.88
CA PRO A 398 2.70 -26.16 -9.94
C PRO A 398 2.05 -24.87 -9.43
N GLY A 399 2.75 -24.17 -8.53
CA GLY A 399 2.31 -22.90 -7.96
C GLY A 399 1.39 -22.96 -6.73
N SER A 400 1.06 -24.15 -6.20
CA SER A 400 0.33 -24.28 -4.93
C SER A 400 1.19 -23.91 -3.72
N ALA A 401 2.43 -24.39 -3.69
CA ALA A 401 3.41 -24.12 -2.65
C ALA A 401 4.13 -22.79 -2.88
N ARG A 402 4.18 -21.95 -1.84
CA ARG A 402 4.64 -20.57 -1.90
C ARG A 402 5.62 -20.21 -0.79
N GLY A 403 5.69 -21.03 0.23
CA GLY A 403 6.76 -21.05 1.21
C GLY A 403 6.67 -22.30 2.08
N THR A 404 7.36 -22.25 3.21
CA THR A 404 7.49 -23.39 4.13
C THR A 404 6.63 -23.24 5.38
N CYS A 405 5.74 -22.25 5.44
CA CYS A 405 4.90 -22.02 6.61
C CYS A 405 3.84 -23.12 6.75
N PRO A 406 3.70 -23.74 7.93
CA PRO A 406 2.73 -24.79 8.13
C PRO A 406 1.30 -24.24 8.18
N PRO A 407 0.29 -25.04 7.84
CA PRO A 407 -1.12 -24.66 7.99
C PRO A 407 -1.42 -24.12 9.39
N GLY A 408 -2.15 -23.00 9.46
CA GLY A 408 -2.53 -22.36 10.72
C GLY A 408 -1.45 -21.49 11.38
N ALA A 409 -0.22 -21.44 10.85
CA ALA A 409 0.84 -20.58 11.39
C ALA A 409 0.42 -19.09 11.45
N GLY A 410 -0.27 -18.60 10.42
CA GLY A 410 -0.77 -17.23 10.37
C GLY A 410 -2.08 -16.95 11.11
N GLN A 411 -2.55 -17.87 11.97
CA GLN A 411 -3.64 -17.54 12.88
C GLN A 411 -3.15 -16.51 13.93
N PRO A 412 -3.94 -15.47 14.26
CA PRO A 412 -3.52 -14.41 15.19
C PRO A 412 -3.00 -14.92 16.54
N SER A 413 -3.63 -15.94 17.13
CA SER A 413 -3.19 -16.56 18.38
C SER A 413 -1.81 -17.22 18.25
N ASN A 414 -1.56 -17.94 17.14
CA ASN A 414 -0.28 -18.59 16.88
C ASN A 414 0.82 -17.57 16.60
N MET A 415 0.53 -16.53 15.81
CA MET A 415 1.48 -15.44 15.57
C MET A 415 1.84 -14.71 16.86
N LYS A 416 0.87 -14.33 17.71
CA LYS A 416 1.14 -13.68 19.00
C LYS A 416 1.97 -14.57 19.93
N LYS A 417 1.78 -15.89 19.88
CA LYS A 417 2.54 -16.85 20.69
C LYS A 417 4.00 -16.99 20.23
N HIS A 418 4.24 -17.07 18.92
CA HIS A 418 5.56 -17.44 18.38
C HIS A 418 6.36 -16.25 17.85
N ASN A 419 5.72 -15.13 17.53
CA ASN A 419 6.34 -13.91 17.02
C ASN A 419 5.62 -12.64 17.53
N PRO A 420 5.57 -12.42 18.87
CA PRO A 420 4.87 -11.28 19.47
C PRO A 420 5.46 -9.92 19.07
N ASP A 421 6.74 -9.88 18.69
CA ASP A 421 7.46 -8.69 18.25
C ASP A 421 7.51 -8.55 16.73
N ALA A 422 6.54 -9.14 16.03
CA ALA A 422 6.42 -9.08 14.58
C ALA A 422 6.54 -7.64 14.07
N ALA A 423 7.56 -7.38 13.26
CA ALA A 423 7.89 -6.05 12.78
C ALA A 423 8.65 -6.07 11.45
N VAL A 424 8.60 -4.94 10.75
CA VAL A 424 9.41 -4.66 9.57
C VAL A 424 10.08 -3.30 9.72
N GLU A 425 11.28 -3.16 9.16
CA GLU A 425 11.93 -1.88 8.94
C GLU A 425 12.13 -1.64 7.45
N PHE A 426 11.70 -0.47 6.99
CA PHE A 426 12.00 0.04 5.65
C PHE A 426 12.91 1.25 5.81
N SER A 427 13.97 1.33 5.00
CA SER A 427 14.90 2.45 5.04
C SER A 427 15.51 2.74 3.68
N ASP A 428 16.22 3.87 3.55
CA ASP A 428 17.01 4.18 2.36
C ASP A 428 16.19 4.11 1.05
N ILE A 429 14.95 4.62 1.06
CA ILE A 429 14.11 4.65 -0.14
C ILE A 429 14.70 5.63 -1.15
N ARG A 430 15.04 5.15 -2.34
CA ARG A 430 15.63 5.93 -3.44
C ARG A 430 14.89 5.69 -4.75
N VAL A 431 14.67 6.76 -5.50
CA VAL A 431 14.10 6.70 -6.85
C VAL A 431 14.94 7.53 -7.81
N GLY A 432 15.17 7.03 -9.01
CA GLY A 432 15.89 7.77 -10.04
C GLY A 432 15.88 7.05 -11.38
N PRO A 433 16.58 7.56 -12.41
CA PRO A 433 16.82 6.82 -13.63
C PRO A 433 17.38 5.42 -13.34
N ILE A 434 17.14 4.47 -14.23
CA ILE A 434 17.75 3.14 -14.17
C ILE A 434 19.28 3.30 -14.07
N GLU A 435 19.93 2.48 -13.22
CA GLU A 435 21.36 2.54 -12.87
C GLU A 435 21.82 3.75 -12.02
N SER A 436 20.90 4.62 -11.55
CA SER A 436 21.30 5.80 -10.76
C SER A 436 21.41 5.57 -9.25
N ASN A 437 20.70 4.58 -8.68
CA ASN A 437 20.67 4.37 -7.23
C ASN A 437 21.95 3.67 -6.71
N PHE A 438 22.60 2.91 -7.59
CA PHE A 438 23.87 2.27 -7.34
C PHE A 438 24.85 2.83 -8.35
N ASN A 439 25.91 3.50 -7.89
CA ASN A 439 27.09 3.68 -8.74
C ASN A 439 27.63 2.28 -9.02
N PHE A 440 27.16 1.63 -10.08
CA PHE A 440 27.72 0.42 -10.64
C PHE A 440 29.11 0.80 -11.18
N LYS A 441 30.11 0.92 -10.30
CA LYS A 441 31.48 0.68 -10.71
C LYS A 441 31.58 -0.84 -10.83
N PRO A 442 31.74 -1.41 -12.04
CA PRO A 442 32.07 -2.82 -12.15
C PRO A 442 33.26 -3.08 -11.23
N GLN A 443 33.16 -4.06 -10.33
CA GLN A 443 34.37 -4.56 -9.69
C GLN A 443 35.27 -5.03 -10.84
N ALA A 444 36.44 -4.42 -10.97
CA ALA A 444 37.45 -4.88 -11.90
C ALA A 444 37.68 -6.37 -11.60
N MET A 445 37.55 -7.20 -12.64
CA MET A 445 37.80 -8.64 -12.57
C MET A 445 39.24 -8.91 -12.12
#